data_AF-A0A2Z3H9T6-F1
#
_entry.id   AF-A0A2Z3H9T6-F1
#
_cell.length_a   1.000
_cell.length_b   1.000
_cell.length_c   1.000
_cell.angle_alpha   90.00
_cell.angle_beta   90.00
_cell.angle_gamma   90.00
#
_symmetry.space_group_name_H-M   'P 1'
#
loop_
_entity.id
_entity.type
_entity.pdbx_description
1 polymer ?
#
loop_
_entity_poly.entity_id
_entity_poly.type
_entity_poly.pdbx_seq_one_letter_code
_entity_poly.pdbx_strand_id
1 'polypeptide(L)'
;MRRWKCVVGLLALAALLLARGCVAGFVALDRYLDPFDDRPFSPAAWAAADERGRGPMARDAIRHLPAGTPKERVRELLGEGEPPSRDPRGPVDGYGVRLDHPETWVYWLGCWSGLGPYGFDDAFLYVHFGPDGRVVAAEVNGG
;
A
#
# COMPACT_ATOMS: atom_id res chain seq x y z
N MET A 1 32.23 -25.78 37.23
CA MET A 1 32.16 -24.64 36.27
C MET A 1 31.61 -24.98 34.88
N ARG A 2 31.84 -26.17 34.29
CA ARG A 2 31.42 -26.50 32.90
C ARG A 2 29.89 -26.61 32.69
N ARG A 3 29.15 -27.20 33.65
CA ARG A 3 27.69 -27.43 33.55
C ARG A 3 26.86 -26.14 33.53
N TRP A 4 27.27 -25.11 34.26
CA TRP A 4 26.54 -23.84 34.35
C TRP A 4 26.58 -23.06 33.03
N LYS A 5 27.73 -23.08 32.34
CA LYS A 5 27.89 -22.49 31.01
C LYS A 5 26.99 -23.16 29.96
N CYS A 6 26.79 -24.48 30.05
CA CYS A 6 25.88 -25.22 29.18
C CYS A 6 24.40 -24.85 29.41
N VAL A 7 23.98 -24.71 30.67
CA VAL A 7 22.60 -24.31 31.01
C VAL A 7 22.32 -22.87 30.55
N VAL A 8 23.24 -21.93 30.79
CA VAL A 8 23.11 -20.55 30.32
C VAL A 8 23.07 -20.48 28.79
N GLY A 9 23.91 -21.27 28.11
CA GLY A 9 23.89 -21.36 26.64
C GLY A 9 22.58 -21.89 26.08
N LEU A 10 21.99 -22.92 26.70
CA LEU A 10 20.69 -23.47 26.30
C LEU A 10 19.54 -22.49 26.54
N LEU A 11 19.54 -21.78 27.67
CA LEU A 11 18.53 -20.75 27.96
C LEU A 11 18.63 -19.57 26.98
N ALA A 12 19.84 -19.13 26.67
CA ALA A 12 20.06 -18.06 25.68
C ALA A 12 19.57 -18.48 24.28
N LEU A 13 19.85 -19.73 23.86
CA LEU A 13 19.36 -20.27 22.59
C LEU A 13 17.83 -20.37 22.57
N ALA A 14 17.22 -20.87 23.65
CA ALA A 14 15.76 -20.98 23.77
C ALA A 14 15.09 -19.60 23.70
N ALA A 15 15.64 -18.59 24.40
CA ALA A 15 15.16 -17.22 24.35
C ALA A 15 15.29 -16.60 22.95
N LEU A 16 16.41 -16.84 22.25
CA LEU A 16 16.62 -16.41 20.87
C LEU A 16 15.61 -17.03 19.89
N LEU A 17 15.31 -18.33 20.04
CA LEU A 17 14.33 -19.02 19.20
C LEU A 17 12.91 -18.50 19.47
N LEU A 18 12.55 -18.27 20.73
CA LEU A 18 11.26 -17.66 21.12
C LEU A 18 11.12 -16.25 20.55
N ALA A 19 12.14 -15.41 20.71
CA ALA A 19 12.15 -14.06 20.16
C ALA A 19 12.00 -14.06 18.63
N ARG A 20 12.74 -14.94 17.93
CA ARG A 20 12.59 -15.11 16.48
C ARG A 20 11.18 -15.57 16.08
N GLY A 21 10.61 -16.52 16.82
CA GLY A 21 9.24 -16.99 16.60
C GLY A 21 8.22 -15.88 16.76
N CYS A 22 8.32 -15.07 17.82
CA CYS A 22 7.46 -13.91 18.04
C CYS A 22 7.58 -12.86 16.93
N VAL A 23 8.81 -12.53 16.49
CA VAL A 23 9.03 -11.57 15.39
C VAL A 23 8.45 -12.11 14.08
N ALA A 24 8.69 -13.37 13.74
CA ALA A 24 8.13 -13.97 12.54
C ALA A 24 6.60 -14.02 12.58
N GLY A 25 6.02 -14.37 13.73
CA GLY A 25 4.57 -14.36 13.93
C GLY A 25 3.98 -12.95 13.80
N PHE A 26 4.65 -11.94 14.36
CA PHE A 26 4.23 -10.54 14.23
C PHE A 26 4.29 -10.06 12.78
N VAL A 27 5.39 -10.34 12.06
CA VAL A 27 5.52 -9.98 10.64
C VAL A 27 4.48 -10.72 9.77
N ALA A 28 4.19 -11.98 10.07
CA ALA A 28 3.17 -12.73 9.36
C ALA A 28 1.77 -12.15 9.61
N LEU A 29 1.48 -11.73 10.85
CA LEU A 29 0.23 -11.08 11.21
C LEU A 29 0.11 -9.69 10.55
N ASP A 30 1.18 -8.90 10.59
CA ASP A 30 1.26 -7.56 9.97
C ASP A 30 0.99 -7.64 8.46
N ARG A 31 1.69 -8.52 7.73
CA ARG A 31 1.45 -8.76 6.29
C ARG A 31 0.08 -9.35 5.97
N TYR A 32 -0.50 -10.06 6.92
CA TYR A 32 -1.84 -10.61 6.75
C TYR A 32 -2.93 -9.55 6.96
N LEU A 33 -2.67 -8.55 7.81
CA LEU A 33 -3.55 -7.41 8.05
C LEU A 33 -3.37 -6.29 7.02
N ASP A 34 -2.16 -6.16 6.48
CA ASP A 34 -1.77 -5.09 5.57
C ASP A 34 -1.28 -5.67 4.23
N PRO A 35 -2.13 -5.66 3.19
CA PRO A 35 -1.79 -6.21 1.88
C PRO A 35 -0.76 -5.36 1.12
N PHE A 36 -0.44 -4.15 1.60
CA PHE A 36 0.49 -3.22 0.98
C PHE A 36 1.91 -3.43 1.56
N ASP A 37 2.51 -4.57 1.23
CA ASP A 37 3.75 -5.09 1.82
C ASP A 37 5.07 -4.39 1.37
N ASP A 38 4.98 -3.16 0.85
CA ASP A 38 6.11 -2.36 0.35
C ASP A 38 6.97 -3.09 -0.69
N ARG A 39 6.36 -3.94 -1.53
CA ARG A 39 7.06 -4.56 -2.65
C ARG A 39 7.67 -3.49 -3.56
N PRO A 40 8.92 -3.66 -4.03
CA PRO A 40 9.54 -2.69 -4.91
C PRO A 40 8.70 -2.41 -6.14
N PHE A 41 8.46 -1.14 -6.39
CA PHE A 41 7.69 -0.68 -7.53
C PHE A 41 8.53 -0.78 -8.82
N SER A 42 7.88 -1.25 -9.89
CA SER A 42 8.43 -1.26 -11.24
C SER A 42 7.32 -0.95 -12.22
N PRO A 43 7.47 0.05 -13.12
CA PRO A 43 6.45 0.36 -14.12
C PRO A 43 6.06 -0.84 -14.98
N ALA A 44 7.03 -1.69 -15.35
CA ALA A 44 6.77 -2.89 -16.13
C ALA A 44 5.96 -3.94 -15.34
N ALA A 45 6.28 -4.13 -14.06
CA ALA A 45 5.55 -5.06 -13.20
C ALA A 45 4.14 -4.54 -12.91
N TRP A 46 4.00 -3.24 -12.68
CA TRP A 46 2.72 -2.56 -12.47
C TRP A 46 1.79 -2.71 -13.67
N ALA A 47 2.30 -2.43 -14.88
CA ALA A 47 1.53 -2.54 -16.11
C ALA A 47 1.11 -3.98 -16.43
N ALA A 48 1.94 -4.97 -16.08
CA ALA A 48 1.64 -6.39 -16.29
C ALA A 48 0.73 -6.99 -15.20
N ALA A 49 0.61 -6.33 -14.06
CA ALA A 49 -0.20 -6.80 -12.93
C ALA A 49 -1.68 -6.43 -13.08
N ASP A 50 -2.53 -7.32 -12.58
CA ASP A 50 -3.92 -7.03 -12.22
C ASP A 50 -3.97 -6.21 -10.92
N GLU A 51 -5.17 -5.90 -10.44
CA GLU A 51 -5.35 -5.01 -9.30
C GLU A 51 -4.71 -5.58 -8.03
N ARG A 52 -4.87 -6.89 -7.81
CA ARG A 52 -4.26 -7.61 -6.68
C ARG A 52 -2.73 -7.67 -6.76
N GLY A 53 -2.18 -7.73 -7.97
CA GLY A 53 -0.73 -7.65 -8.16
C GLY A 53 -0.16 -6.26 -7.92
N ARG A 54 -0.95 -5.19 -8.15
CA ARG A 54 -0.55 -3.80 -7.93
C ARG A 54 -0.56 -3.38 -6.46
N GLY A 55 -1.51 -3.87 -5.67
CA GLY A 55 -1.63 -3.57 -4.23
C GLY A 55 -0.29 -3.63 -3.47
N PRO A 56 0.42 -4.77 -3.47
CA PRO A 56 1.73 -4.90 -2.82
C PRO A 56 2.77 -3.82 -3.17
N MET A 57 2.71 -3.24 -4.38
CA MET A 57 3.64 -2.21 -4.86
C MET A 57 3.17 -0.77 -4.59
N ALA A 58 1.91 -0.58 -4.19
CA ALA A 58 1.25 0.74 -4.21
C ALA A 58 1.94 1.79 -3.32
N ARG A 59 2.41 1.39 -2.14
CA ARG A 59 3.14 2.29 -1.23
C ARG A 59 4.50 2.70 -1.78
N ASP A 60 5.23 1.78 -2.40
CA ASP A 60 6.49 2.10 -3.03
C ASP A 60 6.27 2.96 -4.28
N ALA A 61 5.19 2.71 -5.04
CA ALA A 61 4.77 3.54 -6.16
C ALA A 61 4.57 5.01 -5.75
N ILE A 62 3.93 5.27 -4.60
CA ILE A 62 3.75 6.64 -4.05
C ILE A 62 5.10 7.33 -3.80
N ARG A 63 6.14 6.60 -3.38
CA ARG A 63 7.49 7.18 -3.18
C ARG A 63 8.10 7.71 -4.49
N HIS A 64 7.65 7.21 -5.64
CA HIS A 64 8.02 7.70 -6.97
C HIS A 64 7.15 8.85 -7.48
N LEU A 65 6.14 9.27 -6.70
CA LEU A 65 5.21 10.35 -7.03
C LEU A 65 5.28 11.50 -6.01
N PRO A 66 6.46 12.10 -5.76
CA PRO A 66 6.54 13.26 -4.88
C PRO A 66 5.74 14.45 -5.44
N ALA A 67 5.36 15.37 -4.55
CA ALA A 67 4.71 16.61 -4.96
C ALA A 67 5.53 17.35 -6.03
N GLY A 68 4.85 17.89 -7.04
CA GLY A 68 5.46 18.52 -8.21
C GLY A 68 5.72 17.57 -9.38
N THR A 69 5.56 16.24 -9.21
CA THR A 69 5.64 15.27 -10.33
C THR A 69 4.66 15.65 -11.44
N PRO A 70 5.10 15.78 -12.70
CA PRO A 70 4.20 16.06 -13.81
C PRO A 70 3.23 14.91 -14.08
N LYS A 71 2.00 15.21 -14.47
CA LYS A 71 0.98 14.22 -14.84
C LYS A 71 1.44 13.25 -15.93
N GLU A 72 2.22 13.73 -16.91
CA GLU A 72 2.83 12.89 -17.95
C GLU A 72 3.74 11.83 -17.33
N ARG A 73 4.50 12.19 -16.28
CA ARG A 73 5.37 11.23 -15.59
C ARG A 73 4.55 10.21 -14.79
N VAL A 74 3.43 10.62 -14.20
CA VAL A 74 2.51 9.66 -13.54
C VAL A 74 1.99 8.64 -14.56
N ARG A 75 1.55 9.11 -15.74
CA ARG A 75 1.09 8.26 -16.84
C ARG A 75 2.16 7.27 -17.31
N GLU A 76 3.41 7.71 -17.41
CA GLU A 76 4.53 6.82 -17.76
C GLU A 76 4.78 5.72 -16.72
N LEU A 77 4.61 6.04 -15.44
CA LEU A 77 4.89 5.12 -14.34
C LEU A 77 3.75 4.14 -14.08
N LEU A 78 2.50 4.63 -14.04
CA LEU A 78 1.33 3.88 -13.59
C LEU A 78 0.33 3.56 -14.70
N GLY A 79 0.49 4.15 -15.89
CA GLY A 79 -0.54 4.17 -16.92
C GLY A 79 -1.59 5.26 -16.70
N GLU A 80 -2.58 5.33 -17.59
CA GLU A 80 -3.72 6.24 -17.42
C GLU A 80 -4.53 5.82 -16.19
N GLY A 81 -4.79 6.76 -15.29
CA GLY A 81 -5.69 6.53 -14.17
C GLY A 81 -7.15 6.76 -14.57
N GLU A 82 -8.05 6.17 -13.79
CA GLU A 82 -9.49 6.40 -13.96
C GLU A 82 -9.91 7.69 -13.24
N PRO A 83 -10.92 8.41 -13.75
CA PRO A 83 -11.51 9.50 -13.00
C PRO A 83 -12.21 8.97 -11.73
N PRO A 84 -12.28 9.76 -10.65
CA PRO A 84 -13.01 9.36 -9.46
C PRO A 84 -14.51 9.24 -9.73
N SER A 85 -15.19 8.54 -8.83
CA SER A 85 -16.64 8.51 -8.75
C SER A 85 -17.21 9.94 -8.67
N ARG A 86 -18.40 10.16 -9.23
CA ARG A 86 -19.08 11.46 -9.23
C ARG A 86 -20.35 11.40 -8.40
N ASP A 87 -20.52 12.37 -7.51
CA ASP A 87 -21.80 12.69 -6.87
C ASP A 87 -22.37 14.02 -7.44
N PRO A 88 -23.62 14.38 -7.13
CA PRO A 88 -24.22 15.64 -7.59
C PRO A 88 -23.52 16.92 -7.10
N ARG A 89 -22.63 16.82 -6.11
CA ARG A 89 -21.91 17.92 -5.44
C ARG A 89 -20.43 17.98 -5.82
N GLY A 90 -19.89 16.98 -6.53
CA GLY A 90 -18.50 16.95 -7.01
C GLY A 90 -17.89 15.54 -7.12
N PRO A 91 -16.56 15.46 -7.38
CA PRO A 91 -15.82 14.20 -7.34
C PRO A 91 -15.72 13.68 -5.90
N VAL A 92 -15.87 12.36 -5.76
CA VAL A 92 -15.76 11.64 -4.50
C VAL A 92 -14.85 10.43 -4.64
N ASP A 93 -14.25 9.99 -3.54
CA ASP A 93 -13.50 8.74 -3.50
C ASP A 93 -14.40 7.50 -3.65
N GLY A 94 -13.84 6.30 -3.47
CA GLY A 94 -14.58 5.03 -3.54
C GLY A 94 -15.70 4.90 -2.49
N TYR A 95 -15.69 5.75 -1.46
CA TYR A 95 -16.59 5.69 -0.29
C TYR A 95 -17.54 6.89 -0.19
N GLY A 96 -17.50 7.80 -1.15
CA GLY A 96 -18.34 8.99 -1.16
C GLY A 96 -17.77 10.18 -0.38
N VAL A 97 -16.51 10.13 0.05
CA VAL A 97 -15.82 11.28 0.65
C VAL A 97 -15.42 12.25 -0.45
N ARG A 98 -15.67 13.54 -0.24
CA ARG A 98 -15.35 14.58 -1.22
C ARG A 98 -13.84 14.69 -1.45
N LEU A 99 -13.47 14.77 -2.72
CA LEU A 99 -12.12 15.08 -3.15
C LEU A 99 -12.03 16.59 -3.45
N ASP A 100 -11.15 17.29 -2.75
CA ASP A 100 -11.00 18.75 -2.86
C ASP A 100 -9.97 19.19 -3.92
N HIS A 101 -9.57 18.26 -4.80
CA HIS A 101 -8.55 18.49 -5.82
C HIS A 101 -9.18 18.69 -7.22
N PRO A 102 -8.67 19.63 -8.04
CA PRO A 102 -9.18 19.89 -9.38
C PRO A 102 -9.26 18.64 -10.27
N GLU A 103 -8.28 17.75 -10.11
CA GLU A 103 -8.24 16.47 -10.79
C GLU A 103 -7.64 15.42 -9.86
N THR A 104 -8.18 14.20 -9.94
CA THR A 104 -7.64 13.03 -9.25
C THR A 104 -7.68 11.87 -10.22
N TRP A 105 -6.62 11.06 -10.20
CA TRP A 105 -6.57 9.77 -10.87
C TRP A 105 -6.67 8.66 -9.84
N VAL A 106 -7.43 7.63 -10.20
CA VAL A 106 -7.74 6.50 -9.34
C VAL A 106 -7.21 5.23 -9.99
N TYR A 107 -6.57 4.38 -9.18
CA TYR A 107 -6.14 3.05 -9.57
C TYR A 107 -6.70 2.05 -8.57
N TRP A 108 -7.62 1.19 -9.01
CA TRP A 108 -8.15 0.12 -8.16
C TRP A 108 -7.05 -0.92 -7.88
N LEU A 109 -6.91 -1.27 -6.60
CA LEU A 109 -5.94 -2.22 -6.08
C LEU A 109 -6.61 -3.53 -5.64
N GLY A 110 -7.92 -3.65 -5.86
CA GLY A 110 -8.70 -4.85 -5.56
C GLY A 110 -9.30 -4.86 -4.15
N CYS A 111 -10.04 -5.93 -3.90
CA CYS A 111 -10.64 -6.25 -2.60
C CYS A 111 -9.67 -7.10 -1.75
N TRP A 112 -9.46 -6.67 -0.51
CA TRP A 112 -8.57 -7.28 0.48
C TRP A 112 -9.31 -7.60 1.80
N SER A 113 -10.58 -7.99 1.71
CA SER A 113 -11.45 -8.36 2.85
C SER A 113 -11.20 -9.77 3.43
N GLY A 114 -10.00 -10.33 3.26
CA GLY A 114 -9.65 -11.72 3.63
C GLY A 114 -9.80 -12.12 5.10
N LEU A 115 -10.35 -11.24 5.95
CA LEU A 115 -10.51 -11.37 7.40
C LEU A 115 -11.91 -11.02 7.93
N GLY A 116 -12.95 -11.03 7.09
CA GLY A 116 -14.27 -10.57 7.53
C GLY A 116 -14.30 -9.03 7.71
N PRO A 117 -15.00 -8.46 8.70
CA PRO A 117 -15.39 -7.04 8.74
C PRO A 117 -14.25 -6.02 8.96
N TYR A 118 -12.98 -6.43 8.83
CA TYR A 118 -11.79 -5.60 9.14
C TYR A 118 -10.76 -5.51 8.01
N GLY A 119 -11.05 -6.06 6.83
CA GLY A 119 -10.21 -5.86 5.65
C GLY A 119 -10.72 -4.71 4.78
N PHE A 120 -9.96 -4.34 3.77
CA PHE A 120 -10.39 -3.38 2.76
C PHE A 120 -11.36 -4.09 1.80
N ASP A 121 -12.65 -3.76 1.84
CA ASP A 121 -13.62 -4.26 0.86
C ASP A 121 -13.25 -3.79 -0.54
N ASP A 122 -12.71 -2.57 -0.64
CA ASP A 122 -12.01 -2.08 -1.81
C ASP A 122 -10.75 -1.30 -1.42
N ALA A 123 -9.75 -1.29 -2.28
CA ALA A 123 -8.54 -0.49 -2.08
C ALA A 123 -8.21 0.28 -3.36
N PHE A 124 -7.72 1.50 -3.19
CA PHE A 124 -7.40 2.40 -4.28
C PHE A 124 -6.11 3.16 -4.00
N LEU A 125 -5.34 3.42 -5.06
CA LEU A 125 -4.31 4.45 -5.07
C LEU A 125 -4.91 5.70 -5.73
N TYR A 126 -4.89 6.81 -5.00
CA TYR A 126 -5.28 8.13 -5.49
C TYR A 126 -4.05 8.96 -5.81
N VAL A 127 -4.05 9.63 -6.95
CA VAL A 127 -3.07 10.66 -7.32
C VAL A 127 -3.81 11.96 -7.56
N HIS A 128 -3.58 12.94 -6.71
CA HIS A 128 -4.23 14.24 -6.78
C HIS A 128 -3.35 15.23 -7.52
N PHE A 129 -3.95 15.98 -8.44
CA PHE A 129 -3.26 16.99 -9.24
C PHE A 129 -3.72 18.40 -8.87
N GLY A 130 -2.76 19.31 -8.85
CA GLY A 130 -2.99 20.75 -8.77
C GLY A 130 -3.49 21.32 -10.11
N PRO A 131 -3.87 22.61 -10.13
CA PRO A 131 -4.35 23.28 -11.34
C PRO A 131 -3.28 23.41 -12.44
N ASP A 132 -2.00 23.22 -12.10
CA ASP A 132 -0.86 23.20 -13.00
C ASP A 132 -0.56 21.81 -13.59
N GLY A 133 -1.40 20.81 -13.29
CA GLY A 133 -1.22 19.43 -13.78
C GLY A 133 -0.07 18.68 -13.08
N ARG A 134 0.31 19.08 -11.87
CA ARG A 134 1.35 18.41 -11.07
C ARG A 134 0.77 17.72 -9.85
N VAL A 135 1.38 16.62 -9.43
CA VAL A 135 1.00 15.89 -8.22
C VAL A 135 1.09 16.83 -7.02
N VAL A 136 0.03 16.89 -6.23
CA VAL A 136 0.02 17.60 -4.93
C VAL A 136 0.02 16.61 -3.76
N ALA A 137 -0.60 15.45 -3.95
CA ALA A 137 -0.65 14.36 -2.99
C ALA A 137 -0.88 13.03 -3.72
N ALA A 138 -0.40 11.94 -3.14
CA ALA A 138 -0.71 10.59 -3.56
C ALA A 138 -0.86 9.71 -2.32
N GLU A 139 -1.90 8.90 -2.28
CA GLU A 139 -2.26 8.11 -1.10
C GLU A 139 -2.89 6.77 -1.50
N VAL A 140 -2.70 5.78 -0.64
CA VAL A 140 -3.48 4.53 -0.69
C VAL A 140 -4.56 4.65 0.37
N ASN A 141 -5.81 4.46 -0.05
CA ASN A 141 -6.93 4.41 0.85
C ASN A 141 -7.81 3.21 0.51
N GLY A 142 -8.57 2.77 1.50
CA GLY A 142 -9.54 1.71 1.36
C GLY A 142 -10.51 1.76 2.54
N GLY A 143 -11.53 0.93 2.45
CA GLY A 143 -12.63 0.80 3.39
C GLY A 143 -13.43 -0.44 3.09
#